data_AF-A0A3B8SQ49-F1
#
_entry.id   AF-A0A3B8SQ49-F1
#
_cell.length_a   1.000
_cell.length_b   1.000
_cell.length_c   1.000
_cell.angle_alpha   90.00
_cell.angle_beta   90.00
_cell.angle_gamma   90.00
#
_symmetry.space_group_name_H-M   'P 1'
#
loop_
_entity.id
_entity.type
_entity.pdbx_description
1 polymer ?
#
loop_
_entity_poly.entity_id
_entity_poly.type
_entity_poly.pdbx_seq_one_letter_code
_entity_poly.pdbx_strand_id
1 'polypeptide(L)'
;MTNTDILKDIEESFSKIKMKRGSIDSNLNDISKSLSTFMLKEYKTTYEFTLSVSENIPHDFFGMTLYPTEESMQDVLNIILDDKVDTNNLIEKWNGGTSWHIEIDNKLFFDKNLNANPSEIVAVLLHEIGHVLGTNSIPLRLKNKFRDKLLKMNIETRVRVQNAKFRPILYPAIIEACSTKMYRYVGRSNELAADKYAKKLGYGEELNSFLNKVIVSYGNRLTQVTENEAEKDIDIMIDWCAEAIDELKYRKTKLKKSLITQSLKTPCKYVKGVLNKIKDSFFGFSSTKDFDDKFGTLESSIFQAYDRIQVAQELYEDGFRECDQILQEMFFSKRNKKIKKIDPLDLDCINIEIDKIVTDDDKIYVLDLIYYQTELVDKSIDTYTNGDRNLVQDSIADLKSYKEELRKMRVRAAGVKIKRRNPLDISIKVDYPEGFEG
;
A
#
# COMPACT_ATOMS: atom_id res chain seq x y z
N MET A 1 -0.72 -13.15 -34.00
CA MET A 1 -0.62 -13.99 -32.79
C MET A 1 -1.88 -13.86 -31.95
N THR A 2 -2.56 -14.96 -31.65
CA THR A 2 -3.74 -14.98 -30.78
C THR A 2 -3.31 -14.84 -29.30
N ASN A 3 -4.24 -14.53 -28.38
CA ASN A 3 -3.88 -14.48 -26.94
C ASN A 3 -3.43 -15.86 -26.46
N THR A 4 -4.05 -16.92 -26.98
CA THR A 4 -3.68 -18.31 -26.72
C THR A 4 -2.26 -18.63 -27.17
N ASP A 5 -1.83 -18.13 -28.34
CA ASP A 5 -0.45 -18.33 -28.80
C ASP A 5 0.56 -17.65 -27.86
N ILE A 6 0.27 -16.43 -27.39
CA ILE A 6 1.15 -15.71 -26.46
C ILE A 6 1.26 -16.43 -25.11
N LEU A 7 0.15 -16.96 -24.58
CA LEU A 7 0.16 -17.71 -23.32
C LEU A 7 0.94 -19.04 -23.46
N LYS A 8 0.89 -19.67 -24.63
CA LYS A 8 1.74 -20.84 -24.94
C LYS A 8 3.22 -20.50 -24.97
N ASP A 9 3.61 -19.34 -25.52
CA ASP A 9 5.02 -18.90 -25.50
C ASP A 9 5.53 -18.71 -24.06
N ILE A 10 4.69 -18.15 -23.18
CA ILE A 10 5.00 -18.03 -21.75
C ILE A 10 5.17 -19.42 -21.12
N GLU A 11 4.26 -20.35 -21.42
CA GLU A 11 4.32 -21.73 -20.95
C GLU A 11 5.60 -22.45 -21.39
N GLU A 12 5.98 -22.32 -22.66
CA GLU A 12 7.24 -22.85 -23.20
C GLU A 12 8.46 -22.27 -22.48
N SER A 13 8.41 -20.98 -22.16
CA SER A 13 9.50 -20.28 -21.45
C SER A 13 9.63 -20.79 -20.01
N PHE A 14 8.51 -21.01 -19.30
CA PHE A 14 8.51 -21.69 -18.00
C PHE A 14 9.01 -23.13 -18.09
N SER A 15 8.64 -23.86 -19.15
CA SER A 15 9.16 -25.22 -19.41
C SER A 15 10.68 -25.21 -19.54
N LYS A 16 11.25 -24.27 -20.31
CA LYS A 16 12.71 -24.11 -20.46
C LYS A 16 13.41 -23.81 -19.14
N ILE A 17 12.82 -22.94 -18.29
CA ILE A 17 13.33 -22.64 -16.94
C ILE A 17 13.40 -23.92 -16.09
N LYS A 18 12.35 -24.74 -16.11
CA LYS A 18 12.29 -25.99 -15.36
C LYS A 18 13.35 -27.00 -15.81
N MET A 19 13.67 -27.03 -17.11
CA MET A 19 14.66 -27.95 -17.70
C MET A 19 16.12 -27.49 -17.53
N LYS A 20 16.41 -26.19 -17.58
CA LYS A 20 17.78 -25.65 -17.57
C LYS A 20 17.93 -24.45 -16.62
N ARG A 21 18.60 -24.67 -15.49
CA ARG A 21 18.90 -23.60 -14.50
C ARG A 21 19.81 -22.48 -15.03
N GLY A 22 20.61 -22.73 -16.06
CA GLY A 22 21.58 -21.77 -16.59
C GLY A 22 21.01 -20.66 -17.48
N SER A 23 19.72 -20.71 -17.84
CA SER A 23 19.09 -19.74 -18.76
C SER A 23 17.87 -19.04 -18.16
N ILE A 24 17.78 -18.95 -16.83
CA ILE A 24 16.59 -18.40 -16.15
C ILE A 24 16.32 -16.97 -16.63
N ASP A 25 17.32 -16.08 -16.58
CA ASP A 25 17.13 -14.66 -16.89
C ASP A 25 16.66 -14.40 -18.33
N SER A 26 17.19 -15.14 -19.32
CA SER A 26 16.76 -15.01 -20.71
C SER A 26 15.29 -15.40 -20.87
N ASN A 27 14.87 -16.52 -20.27
CA ASN A 27 13.48 -16.97 -20.37
C ASN A 27 12.53 -16.06 -19.58
N LEU A 28 12.96 -15.49 -18.45
CA LEU A 28 12.18 -14.49 -17.71
C LEU A 28 11.97 -13.21 -18.54
N ASN A 29 12.98 -12.77 -19.29
CA ASN A 29 12.86 -11.64 -20.22
C ASN A 29 11.90 -11.95 -21.38
N ASP A 30 11.89 -13.18 -21.89
CA ASP A 30 10.96 -13.59 -22.93
C ASP A 30 9.52 -13.66 -22.40
N ILE A 31 9.32 -14.12 -21.16
CA ILE A 31 8.03 -14.07 -20.47
C ILE A 31 7.57 -12.62 -20.29
N SER A 32 8.46 -11.73 -19.83
CA SER A 32 8.16 -10.29 -19.68
C SER A 32 7.60 -9.71 -20.98
N LYS A 33 8.32 -9.88 -22.10
CA LYS A 33 7.91 -9.36 -23.41
C LYS A 33 6.57 -9.95 -23.88
N SER A 34 6.39 -11.25 -23.68
CA SER A 34 5.15 -11.96 -24.05
C SER A 34 3.98 -11.42 -23.22
N LEU A 35 4.18 -11.21 -21.92
CA LEU A 35 3.18 -10.68 -21.01
C LEU A 35 2.83 -9.23 -21.34
N SER A 36 3.81 -8.38 -21.62
CA SER A 36 3.59 -7.01 -22.11
C SER A 36 2.74 -6.99 -23.38
N THR A 37 3.02 -7.90 -24.32
CA THR A 37 2.25 -8.05 -25.57
C THR A 37 0.82 -8.52 -25.30
N PHE A 38 0.65 -9.47 -24.39
CA PHE A 38 -0.65 -9.96 -23.95
C PHE A 38 -1.49 -8.83 -23.34
N MET A 39 -0.92 -8.06 -22.41
CA MET A 39 -1.64 -6.99 -21.72
C MET A 39 -2.01 -5.83 -22.64
N LEU A 40 -1.13 -5.45 -23.59
CA LEU A 40 -1.46 -4.46 -24.62
C LEU A 40 -2.67 -4.89 -25.44
N LYS A 41 -2.80 -6.19 -25.72
CA LYS A 41 -3.90 -6.69 -26.52
C LYS A 41 -5.22 -6.78 -25.75
N GLU A 42 -5.17 -7.27 -24.51
CA GLU A 42 -6.33 -7.43 -23.62
C GLU A 42 -6.86 -6.08 -23.09
N TYR A 43 -5.97 -5.21 -22.64
CA TYR A 43 -6.33 -3.97 -21.92
C TYR A 43 -6.07 -2.67 -22.71
N LYS A 44 -5.43 -2.75 -23.88
CA LYS A 44 -5.02 -1.57 -24.68
C LYS A 44 -4.05 -0.63 -23.94
N THR A 45 -3.36 -1.17 -22.94
CA THR A 45 -2.38 -0.46 -22.12
C THR A 45 -1.04 -1.19 -22.17
N THR A 46 0.04 -0.43 -22.33
CA THR A 46 1.40 -0.97 -22.29
C THR A 46 1.82 -1.15 -20.84
N TYR A 47 2.15 -2.39 -20.48
CA TYR A 47 2.76 -2.72 -19.19
C TYR A 47 4.16 -3.27 -19.42
N GLU A 48 5.07 -2.92 -18.52
CA GLU A 48 6.43 -3.40 -18.42
C GLU A 48 6.51 -4.32 -17.20
N PHE A 49 6.94 -5.55 -17.40
CA PHE A 49 7.10 -6.51 -16.32
C PHE A 49 8.57 -6.79 -16.09
N THR A 50 9.03 -6.67 -14.85
CA THR A 50 10.32 -7.20 -14.43
C THR A 50 10.07 -8.49 -13.66
N LEU A 51 10.64 -9.60 -14.12
CA LEU A 51 10.49 -10.89 -13.45
C LEU A 51 11.76 -11.24 -12.68
N SER A 52 11.62 -11.83 -11.49
CA SER A 52 12.75 -12.39 -10.76
C SER A 52 12.39 -13.71 -10.09
N VAL A 53 13.40 -14.56 -9.90
CA VAL A 53 13.28 -15.81 -9.15
C VAL A 53 14.05 -15.69 -7.84
N SER A 54 13.37 -15.98 -6.74
CA SER A 54 13.96 -15.92 -5.41
C SER A 54 14.34 -17.28 -4.90
N GLU A 55 15.61 -17.39 -4.48
CA GLU A 55 16.13 -18.56 -3.80
C GLU A 55 15.65 -18.51 -2.36
N ASN A 56 14.60 -19.26 -2.10
CA ASN A 56 13.96 -19.29 -0.81
C ASN A 56 14.79 -20.10 0.20
N ILE A 57 14.99 -19.55 1.40
CA ILE A 57 15.51 -20.31 2.56
C ILE A 57 14.45 -21.38 2.92
N PRO A 58 14.81 -22.60 3.34
CA PRO A 58 13.82 -23.64 3.54
C PRO A 58 12.89 -23.19 4.68
N HIS A 59 11.65 -22.79 4.39
CA HIS A 59 10.40 -23.29 4.99
C HIS A 59 9.10 -22.56 4.55
N ASP A 60 9.14 -21.36 3.95
CA ASP A 60 7.90 -20.62 3.65
C ASP A 60 7.65 -20.50 2.14
N PHE A 61 6.77 -21.34 1.57
CA PHE A 61 6.35 -21.22 0.16
C PHE A 61 5.45 -20.00 -0.04
N PHE A 62 5.83 -19.07 -0.92
CA PHE A 62 5.02 -17.88 -1.25
C PHE A 62 4.46 -17.89 -2.68
N GLY A 63 4.81 -18.90 -3.48
CA GLY A 63 4.32 -19.05 -4.86
C GLY A 63 4.77 -17.93 -5.79
N MET A 64 3.87 -17.04 -6.19
CA MET A 64 4.13 -15.93 -7.09
C MET A 64 3.43 -14.68 -6.59
N THR A 65 4.08 -13.52 -6.70
CA THR A 65 3.52 -12.25 -6.24
C THR A 65 3.83 -11.13 -7.22
N LEU A 66 2.91 -10.18 -7.35
CA LEU A 66 3.00 -9.05 -8.26
C LEU A 66 3.03 -7.75 -7.44
N TYR A 67 4.13 -7.00 -7.53
CA TYR A 67 4.33 -5.75 -6.79
C TYR A 67 4.38 -4.53 -7.73
N PRO A 68 3.79 -3.39 -7.32
CA PRO A 68 4.00 -2.12 -8.02
C PRO A 68 5.43 -1.62 -7.82
N THR A 69 5.96 -0.84 -8.77
CA THR A 69 7.25 -0.15 -8.60
C THR A 69 7.17 0.94 -7.52
N GLU A 70 8.33 1.42 -7.08
CA GLU A 70 8.42 2.54 -6.11
C GLU A 70 7.72 3.80 -6.59
N GLU A 71 7.84 4.13 -7.87
CA GLU A 71 7.16 5.27 -8.48
C GLU A 71 5.62 5.10 -8.40
N SER A 72 5.10 3.93 -8.78
CA SER A 72 3.67 3.64 -8.68
C SER A 72 3.17 3.64 -7.24
N MET A 73 3.96 3.10 -6.28
CA MET A 73 3.63 3.18 -4.85
C MET A 73 3.57 4.63 -4.36
N GLN A 74 4.51 5.47 -4.80
CA GLN A 74 4.54 6.89 -4.46
C GLN A 74 3.30 7.62 -5.01
N ASP A 75 2.96 7.42 -6.28
CA ASP A 75 1.78 8.00 -6.92
C ASP A 75 0.48 7.63 -6.18
N VAL A 76 0.34 6.36 -5.80
CA VAL A 76 -0.80 5.86 -5.04
C VAL A 76 -0.89 6.52 -3.66
N LEU A 77 0.23 6.62 -2.94
CA LEU A 77 0.26 7.31 -1.64
C LEU A 77 -0.02 8.79 -1.76
N ASN A 78 0.45 9.46 -2.82
CA ASN A 78 0.20 10.88 -3.04
C ASN A 78 -1.30 11.17 -3.10
N ILE A 79 -2.08 10.29 -3.73
CA ILE A 79 -3.53 10.43 -3.85
C ILE A 79 -4.25 10.04 -2.56
N ILE A 80 -3.85 8.93 -1.92
CA ILE A 80 -4.50 8.43 -0.69
C ILE A 80 -4.29 9.40 0.49
N LEU A 81 -3.11 10.02 0.58
CA LEU A 81 -2.74 10.90 1.68
C LEU A 81 -3.15 12.37 1.46
N ASP A 82 -3.73 12.68 0.29
CA ASP A 82 -4.32 14.00 0.02
C ASP A 82 -5.52 14.25 0.95
N ASP A 83 -5.80 15.53 1.23
CA ASP A 83 -6.94 15.98 2.01
C ASP A 83 -8.25 15.66 1.29
N LYS A 84 -8.24 15.71 -0.05
CA LYS A 84 -9.38 15.33 -0.91
C LYS A 84 -8.99 14.20 -1.86
N VAL A 85 -9.33 12.98 -1.45
CA VAL A 85 -9.02 11.79 -2.25
C VAL A 85 -9.92 11.72 -3.49
N ASP A 86 -9.31 11.78 -4.67
CA ASP A 86 -9.99 11.44 -5.92
C ASP A 86 -9.89 9.93 -6.17
N THR A 87 -10.99 9.22 -5.87
CA THR A 87 -11.08 7.77 -6.04
C THR A 87 -10.94 7.34 -7.50
N ASN A 88 -11.41 8.14 -8.46
CA ASN A 88 -11.30 7.79 -9.88
C ASN A 88 -9.85 7.93 -10.35
N ASN A 89 -9.20 9.04 -9.99
CA ASN A 89 -7.78 9.24 -10.26
C ASN A 89 -6.92 8.14 -9.61
N LEU A 90 -7.24 7.71 -8.39
CA LEU A 90 -6.57 6.58 -7.73
C LEU A 90 -6.66 5.30 -8.57
N ILE A 91 -7.85 4.95 -9.05
CA ILE A 91 -8.09 3.75 -9.87
C ILE A 91 -7.37 3.88 -11.21
N GLU A 92 -7.45 5.04 -11.86
CA GLU A 92 -6.79 5.32 -13.14
C GLU A 92 -5.27 5.22 -13.00
N LYS A 93 -4.68 5.76 -11.93
CA LYS A 93 -3.25 5.65 -11.65
C LYS A 93 -2.81 4.24 -11.30
N TRP A 94 -3.61 3.51 -10.53
CA TRP A 94 -3.32 2.10 -10.23
C TRP A 94 -3.34 1.25 -11.50
N ASN A 95 -4.40 1.35 -12.29
CA ASN A 95 -4.57 0.55 -13.51
C ASN A 95 -3.67 1.03 -14.65
N GLY A 96 -3.34 2.32 -14.70
CA GLY A 96 -2.42 2.93 -15.64
C GLY A 96 -0.95 2.81 -15.24
N GLY A 97 -0.64 2.26 -14.05
CA GLY A 97 0.71 1.99 -13.61
C GLY A 97 1.42 1.09 -14.62
N THR A 98 2.41 1.65 -15.33
CA THR A 98 2.99 1.00 -16.50
C THR A 98 4.02 -0.05 -16.16
N SER A 99 4.51 -0.13 -14.92
CA SER A 99 5.64 -1.01 -14.59
C SER A 99 5.37 -1.81 -13.33
N TRP A 100 5.62 -3.13 -13.39
CA TRP A 100 5.35 -4.07 -12.31
C TRP A 100 6.49 -5.07 -12.12
N HIS A 101 6.67 -5.53 -10.88
CA HIS A 101 7.63 -6.57 -10.54
C HIS A 101 6.90 -7.86 -10.19
N ILE A 102 7.17 -8.94 -10.93
CA ILE A 102 6.69 -10.28 -10.61
C ILE A 102 7.84 -11.04 -9.96
N GLU A 103 7.61 -11.50 -8.74
CA GLU A 103 8.55 -12.35 -8.04
C GLU A 103 8.01 -13.78 -7.94
N ILE A 104 8.87 -14.74 -8.28
CA ILE A 104 8.53 -16.15 -8.37
C ILE A 104 9.38 -16.94 -7.37
N ASP A 105 8.73 -17.72 -6.50
CA ASP A 105 9.39 -18.66 -5.62
C ASP A 105 10.04 -19.78 -6.45
N ASN A 106 11.34 -20.03 -6.25
CA ASN A 106 12.06 -21.07 -6.97
C ASN A 106 11.45 -22.48 -6.79
N LYS A 107 10.68 -22.71 -5.72
CA LYS A 107 9.95 -23.96 -5.47
C LYS A 107 8.90 -24.26 -6.54
N LEU A 108 8.34 -23.24 -7.21
CA LEU A 108 7.43 -23.46 -8.36
C LEU A 108 8.09 -24.26 -9.48
N PHE A 109 9.40 -24.08 -9.68
CA PHE A 109 10.14 -24.78 -10.72
C PHE A 109 10.77 -26.08 -10.22
N PHE A 110 11.32 -26.07 -9.01
CA PHE A 110 12.29 -27.07 -8.58
C PHE A 110 11.86 -27.94 -7.39
N ASP A 111 10.73 -27.64 -6.74
CA ASP A 111 10.24 -28.49 -5.66
C ASP A 111 9.58 -29.76 -6.22
N LYS A 112 10.13 -30.91 -5.85
CA LYS A 112 9.64 -32.22 -6.28
C LYS A 112 8.30 -32.58 -5.64
N ASN A 113 8.01 -32.04 -4.46
CA ASN A 113 6.75 -32.30 -3.75
C ASN A 113 5.59 -31.56 -4.41
N LEU A 114 5.84 -30.31 -4.86
CA LEU A 114 4.84 -29.51 -5.56
C LEU A 114 4.70 -29.97 -7.01
N ASN A 115 5.84 -30.12 -7.71
CA ASN A 115 5.91 -30.53 -9.11
C ASN A 115 4.87 -29.83 -10.00
N ALA A 116 4.84 -28.49 -9.95
CA ALA A 116 3.98 -27.69 -10.80
C ALA A 116 4.41 -27.86 -12.27
N ASN A 117 3.47 -28.15 -13.16
CA ASN A 117 3.72 -28.17 -14.59
C ASN A 117 3.72 -26.72 -15.15
N PRO A 118 4.25 -26.47 -16.35
CA PRO A 118 4.32 -25.11 -16.89
C PRO A 118 2.95 -24.43 -17.02
N SER A 119 1.91 -25.15 -17.42
CA SER A 119 0.57 -24.58 -17.56
C SER A 119 -0.06 -24.18 -16.22
N GLU A 120 0.20 -24.94 -15.15
CA GLU A 120 -0.12 -24.60 -13.76
C GLU A 120 0.60 -23.33 -13.30
N ILE A 121 1.88 -23.13 -13.68
CA ILE A 121 2.62 -21.91 -13.35
C ILE A 121 2.04 -20.70 -14.09
N VAL A 122 1.63 -20.87 -15.36
CA VAL A 122 0.89 -19.82 -16.11
C VAL A 122 -0.44 -19.51 -15.43
N ALA A 123 -1.17 -20.53 -14.99
CA ALA A 123 -2.45 -20.34 -14.30
C ALA A 123 -2.29 -19.50 -13.03
N VAL A 124 -1.24 -19.75 -12.24
CA VAL A 124 -0.89 -18.94 -11.07
C VAL A 124 -0.54 -17.51 -11.47
N LEU A 125 0.32 -17.32 -12.47
CA LEU A 125 0.65 -15.98 -12.98
C LEU A 125 -0.60 -15.18 -13.36
N LEU A 126 -1.54 -15.80 -14.06
CA LEU A 126 -2.79 -15.16 -14.47
C LEU A 126 -3.69 -14.86 -13.26
N HIS A 127 -3.75 -15.76 -12.28
CA HIS A 127 -4.48 -15.54 -11.03
C HIS A 127 -3.92 -14.33 -10.26
N GLU A 128 -2.61 -14.21 -10.11
CA GLU A 128 -1.97 -13.06 -9.45
C GLU A 128 -2.21 -11.74 -10.18
N ILE A 129 -2.14 -11.74 -11.52
CA ILE A 129 -2.52 -10.59 -12.35
C ILE A 129 -4.00 -10.25 -12.15
N GLY A 130 -4.86 -11.26 -12.06
CA GLY A 130 -6.29 -11.10 -11.81
C GLY A 130 -6.58 -10.39 -10.49
N HIS A 131 -5.82 -10.69 -9.44
CA HIS A 131 -5.95 -10.00 -8.15
C HIS A 131 -5.57 -8.53 -8.22
N VAL A 132 -4.42 -8.23 -8.80
CA VAL A 132 -3.81 -6.90 -8.75
C VAL A 132 -4.35 -5.95 -9.83
N LEU A 133 -4.54 -6.45 -11.04
CA LEU A 133 -4.93 -5.67 -12.23
C LEU A 133 -6.34 -6.00 -12.72
N GLY A 134 -6.84 -7.21 -12.43
CA GLY A 134 -8.18 -7.63 -12.84
C GLY A 134 -9.30 -7.03 -11.99
N THR A 135 -9.00 -6.39 -10.85
CA THR A 135 -9.98 -5.78 -9.96
C THR A 135 -9.50 -4.45 -9.36
N ASN A 136 -10.43 -3.56 -9.02
CA ASN A 136 -10.14 -2.33 -8.28
C ASN A 136 -10.09 -2.55 -6.75
N SER A 137 -10.07 -3.81 -6.29
CA SER A 137 -10.22 -4.13 -4.87
C SER A 137 -9.03 -3.66 -4.03
N ILE A 138 -7.80 -3.83 -4.52
CA ILE A 138 -6.57 -3.43 -3.83
C ILE A 138 -6.49 -1.91 -3.62
N PRO A 139 -6.56 -1.05 -4.66
CA PRO A 139 -6.43 0.40 -4.46
C PRO A 139 -7.54 0.95 -3.57
N LEU A 140 -8.79 0.45 -3.70
CA LEU A 140 -9.89 0.86 -2.84
C LEU A 140 -9.70 0.41 -1.38
N ARG A 141 -9.22 -0.82 -1.16
CA ARG A 141 -8.91 -1.33 0.18
C ARG A 141 -7.81 -0.50 0.84
N LEU A 142 -6.73 -0.22 0.11
CA LEU A 142 -5.64 0.63 0.58
C LEU A 142 -6.16 2.02 0.96
N LYS A 143 -6.94 2.67 0.08
CA LYS A 143 -7.58 3.97 0.39
C LYS A 143 -8.33 3.93 1.71
N ASN A 144 -9.26 2.99 1.84
CA ASN A 144 -10.15 2.93 3.00
C ASN A 144 -9.37 2.67 4.30
N LYS A 145 -8.40 1.76 4.28
CA LYS A 145 -7.59 1.41 5.45
C LYS A 145 -6.67 2.57 5.86
N PHE A 146 -5.95 3.17 4.92
CA PHE A 146 -5.12 4.35 5.23
C PHE A 146 -5.95 5.51 5.77
N ARG A 147 -7.08 5.84 5.13
CA ARG A 147 -7.93 6.95 5.58
C ARG A 147 -8.52 6.70 6.97
N ASP A 148 -9.02 5.51 7.25
CA ASP A 148 -9.53 5.14 8.58
C ASP A 148 -8.43 5.24 9.66
N LYS A 149 -7.20 4.84 9.33
CA LYS A 149 -6.06 4.93 10.25
C LYS A 149 -5.61 6.38 10.46
N LEU A 150 -5.50 7.20 9.42
CA LEU A 150 -5.14 8.62 9.51
C LEU A 150 -6.10 9.40 10.42
N LEU A 151 -7.41 9.12 10.33
CA LEU A 151 -8.43 9.73 11.19
C LEU A 151 -8.24 9.42 12.68
N LYS A 152 -7.61 8.29 13.00
CA LYS A 152 -7.36 7.84 14.39
C LYS A 152 -6.00 8.31 14.92
N MET A 153 -5.11 8.78 14.05
CA MET A 153 -3.81 9.33 14.43
C MET A 153 -3.98 10.74 14.98
N ASN A 154 -3.14 11.10 15.95
CA ASN A 154 -2.96 12.49 16.36
C ASN A 154 -2.36 13.30 15.22
N ILE A 155 -2.53 14.62 15.26
CA ILE A 155 -2.12 15.52 14.18
C ILE A 155 -0.61 15.53 13.92
N GLU A 156 0.22 15.31 14.95
CA GLU A 156 1.67 15.31 14.77
C GLU A 156 2.10 14.11 13.94
N THR A 157 1.60 12.92 14.29
CA THR A 157 1.84 11.69 13.54
C THR A 157 1.24 11.82 12.13
N ARG A 158 0.04 12.38 12.00
CA ARG A 158 -0.62 12.57 10.69
C ARG A 158 0.20 13.47 9.75
N VAL A 159 0.65 14.64 10.22
CA VAL A 159 1.49 15.56 9.44
C VAL A 159 2.78 14.87 9.00
N ARG A 160 3.39 14.04 9.87
CA ARG A 160 4.58 13.26 9.51
C ARG A 160 4.27 12.19 8.46
N VAL A 161 3.18 11.45 8.60
CA VAL A 161 2.75 10.44 7.61
C VAL A 161 2.49 11.07 6.24
N GLN A 162 1.92 12.28 6.21
CA GLN A 162 1.67 13.01 4.97
C GLN A 162 2.93 13.63 4.35
N ASN A 163 4.00 13.84 5.11
CA ASN A 163 5.25 14.42 4.58
C ASN A 163 5.95 13.47 3.58
N ALA A 164 6.28 14.00 2.41
CA ALA A 164 6.86 13.25 1.31
C ALA A 164 8.15 12.50 1.68
N LYS A 165 8.98 13.06 2.57
CA LYS A 165 10.25 12.45 3.00
C LYS A 165 10.05 11.19 3.86
N PHE A 166 8.89 11.02 4.49
CA PHE A 166 8.57 9.85 5.32
C PHE A 166 7.71 8.79 4.60
N ARG A 167 7.11 9.13 3.44
CA ARG A 167 6.27 8.21 2.65
C ARG A 167 6.92 6.87 2.29
N PRO A 168 8.24 6.75 2.04
CA PRO A 168 8.84 5.44 1.78
C PRO A 168 8.60 4.41 2.90
N ILE A 169 8.41 4.85 4.15
CA ILE A 169 8.09 3.95 5.27
C ILE A 169 6.74 3.26 5.08
N LEU A 170 5.84 3.82 4.28
CA LEU A 170 4.50 3.30 4.01
C LEU A 170 4.48 2.22 2.90
N TYR A 171 5.53 2.10 2.10
CA TYR A 171 5.60 1.12 1.00
C TYR A 171 5.33 -0.33 1.44
N PRO A 172 5.82 -0.82 2.61
CA PRO A 172 5.50 -2.16 3.10
C PRO A 172 4.00 -2.44 3.21
N ALA A 173 3.17 -1.45 3.52
CA ALA A 173 1.71 -1.65 3.59
C ALA A 173 1.08 -1.86 2.20
N ILE A 174 1.60 -1.19 1.16
CA ILE A 174 1.16 -1.42 -0.23
C ILE A 174 1.61 -2.80 -0.70
N ILE A 175 2.87 -3.16 -0.42
CA ILE A 175 3.42 -4.48 -0.71
C ILE A 175 2.57 -5.57 -0.05
N GLU A 176 2.19 -5.39 1.22
CA GLU A 176 1.36 -6.36 1.95
C GLU A 176 -0.05 -6.46 1.36
N ALA A 177 -0.60 -5.36 0.84
CA ALA A 177 -1.89 -5.41 0.16
C ALA A 177 -1.85 -6.13 -1.19
N CYS A 178 -0.67 -6.23 -1.81
CA CYS A 178 -0.41 -6.99 -3.04
C CYS A 178 0.10 -8.41 -2.77
N SER A 179 0.54 -8.73 -1.54
CA SER A 179 1.04 -10.05 -1.19
C SER A 179 -0.13 -11.02 -1.01
N THR A 180 -0.41 -11.78 -2.05
CA THR A 180 -1.41 -12.84 -2.07
C THR A 180 -0.88 -14.05 -1.30
N LYS A 181 -1.24 -14.12 -0.02
CA LYS A 181 -1.02 -15.32 0.83
C LYS A 181 -2.08 -16.39 0.62
N MET A 182 -2.99 -16.22 -0.33
CA MET A 182 -4.21 -17.02 -0.46
C MET A 182 -4.27 -17.68 -1.82
N TYR A 183 -4.33 -19.00 -1.80
CA TYR A 183 -4.42 -19.79 -3.01
C TYR A 183 -5.82 -20.44 -3.18
N ARG A 184 -6.71 -20.45 -2.18
CA ARG A 184 -8.07 -21.01 -2.39
C ARG A 184 -9.07 -20.55 -1.34
N TYR A 185 -10.28 -20.13 -1.72
CA TYR A 185 -11.46 -20.28 -0.85
C TYR A 185 -12.81 -20.22 -1.58
N VAL A 186 -13.79 -20.96 -1.05
CA VAL A 186 -15.19 -20.99 -1.53
C VAL A 186 -15.94 -19.75 -1.03
N GLY A 187 -16.46 -18.93 -1.96
CA GLY A 187 -17.55 -18.00 -1.67
C GLY A 187 -17.19 -16.51 -1.48
N ARG A 188 -16.13 -15.99 -2.11
CA ARG A 188 -15.79 -14.56 -2.01
C ARG A 188 -15.51 -13.91 -3.35
N SER A 189 -15.97 -12.67 -3.52
CA SER A 189 -15.97 -11.96 -4.81
C SER A 189 -14.59 -11.73 -5.41
N ASN A 190 -13.56 -11.46 -4.59
CA ASN A 190 -12.21 -11.11 -5.07
C ASN A 190 -11.41 -12.34 -5.53
N GLU A 191 -11.38 -13.41 -4.73
CA GLU A 191 -10.83 -14.72 -5.12
C GLU A 191 -11.60 -15.28 -6.33
N LEU A 192 -12.94 -15.23 -6.30
CA LEU A 192 -13.76 -15.62 -7.44
C LEU A 192 -13.48 -14.76 -8.68
N ALA A 193 -13.06 -13.49 -8.53
CA ALA A 193 -12.72 -12.63 -9.66
C ALA A 193 -11.38 -13.02 -10.27
N ALA A 194 -10.36 -13.28 -9.45
CA ALA A 194 -9.05 -13.77 -9.92
C ALA A 194 -9.16 -15.16 -10.56
N ASP A 195 -9.92 -16.08 -9.96
CA ASP A 195 -10.22 -17.40 -10.52
C ASP A 195 -11.01 -17.28 -11.83
N LYS A 196 -12.01 -16.40 -11.89
CA LYS A 196 -12.76 -16.10 -13.13
C LYS A 196 -11.84 -15.55 -14.20
N TYR A 197 -10.85 -14.75 -13.84
CA TYR A 197 -9.89 -14.19 -14.78
C TYR A 197 -9.02 -15.28 -15.42
N ALA A 198 -8.40 -16.15 -14.60
CA ALA A 198 -7.64 -17.30 -15.11
C ALA A 198 -8.53 -18.26 -15.94
N LYS A 199 -9.77 -18.52 -15.48
CA LYS A 199 -10.75 -19.36 -16.19
C LYS A 199 -11.19 -18.77 -17.53
N LYS A 200 -11.40 -17.44 -17.62
CA LYS A 200 -11.72 -16.74 -18.88
C LYS A 200 -10.64 -16.97 -19.94
N LEU A 201 -9.40 -17.10 -19.50
CA LEU A 201 -8.23 -17.33 -20.36
C LEU A 201 -7.93 -18.81 -20.64
N GLY A 202 -8.76 -19.73 -20.11
CA GLY A 202 -8.67 -21.17 -20.37
C GLY A 202 -7.83 -21.96 -19.37
N TYR A 203 -7.31 -21.34 -18.30
CA TYR A 203 -6.39 -21.96 -17.34
C TYR A 203 -7.07 -22.37 -16.01
N GLY A 204 -8.39 -22.55 -16.01
CA GLY A 204 -9.17 -22.82 -14.81
C GLY A 204 -8.95 -24.21 -14.21
N GLU A 205 -8.70 -25.22 -15.05
CA GLU A 205 -8.43 -26.59 -14.59
C GLU A 205 -7.02 -26.71 -14.01
N GLU A 206 -6.06 -26.08 -14.68
CA GLU A 206 -4.66 -25.96 -14.28
C GLU A 206 -4.53 -25.26 -12.93
N LEU A 207 -5.24 -24.14 -12.72
CA LEU A 207 -5.25 -23.47 -11.43
C LEU A 207 -5.75 -24.43 -10.35
N ASN A 208 -6.91 -25.08 -10.54
CA ASN A 208 -7.43 -26.05 -9.57
C ASN A 208 -6.46 -27.21 -9.28
N SER A 209 -5.78 -27.72 -10.31
CA SER A 209 -4.75 -28.75 -10.18
C SER A 209 -3.59 -28.26 -9.31
N PHE A 210 -3.06 -27.06 -9.61
CA PHE A 210 -2.00 -26.43 -8.84
C PHE A 210 -2.36 -26.25 -7.37
N LEU A 211 -3.56 -25.74 -7.09
CA LEU A 211 -4.05 -25.53 -5.73
C LEU A 211 -4.14 -26.82 -4.91
N ASN A 212 -4.58 -27.92 -5.55
CA ASN A 212 -4.57 -29.22 -4.91
C ASN A 212 -3.14 -29.67 -4.57
N LYS A 213 -2.17 -29.42 -5.46
CA LYS A 213 -0.76 -29.74 -5.19
C LYS A 213 -0.20 -28.93 -4.03
N VAL A 214 -0.45 -27.61 -3.98
CA VAL A 214 -0.04 -26.77 -2.84
C VAL A 214 -0.58 -27.30 -1.51
N ILE A 215 -1.86 -27.68 -1.48
CA ILE A 215 -2.51 -28.28 -0.30
C ILE A 215 -1.80 -29.57 0.13
N VAL A 216 -1.48 -30.45 -0.83
CA VAL A 216 -0.82 -31.72 -0.54
C VAL A 216 0.62 -31.50 -0.07
N SER A 217 1.36 -30.56 -0.68
CA SER A 217 2.79 -30.35 -0.41
C SER A 217 3.07 -29.52 0.85
N TYR A 218 2.22 -28.54 1.16
CA TYR A 218 2.46 -27.56 2.23
C TYR A 218 1.32 -27.46 3.25
N GLY A 219 0.24 -28.22 3.06
CA GLY A 219 -0.92 -28.24 3.94
C GLY A 219 -1.92 -27.12 3.67
N ASN A 220 -3.02 -27.12 4.43
CA ASN A 220 -4.14 -26.19 4.24
C ASN A 220 -3.87 -24.76 4.74
N ARG A 221 -2.79 -24.51 5.48
CA ARG A 221 -2.55 -23.20 6.09
C ARG A 221 -2.39 -22.08 5.06
N LEU A 222 -1.79 -22.37 3.90
CA LEU A 222 -1.61 -21.43 2.79
C LEU A 222 -2.89 -21.22 1.95
N THR A 223 -3.96 -21.96 2.25
CA THR A 223 -5.23 -21.93 1.52
C THR A 223 -6.42 -21.64 2.44
N GLN A 224 -6.19 -21.25 3.70
CA GLN A 224 -7.26 -21.02 4.67
C GLN A 224 -7.19 -19.67 5.38
N VAL A 225 -6.25 -18.79 4.99
CA VAL A 225 -6.23 -17.42 5.52
C VAL A 225 -7.53 -16.72 5.09
N THR A 226 -8.18 -16.03 6.02
CA THR A 226 -9.40 -15.28 5.73
C THR A 226 -9.07 -13.86 5.26
N GLU A 227 -9.89 -13.27 4.39
CA GLU A 227 -9.84 -11.82 4.05
C GLU A 227 -9.80 -10.93 5.29
N ASN A 228 -10.47 -11.29 6.40
CA ASN A 228 -10.34 -10.54 7.65
C ASN A 228 -8.93 -10.62 8.24
N GLU A 229 -8.25 -11.75 8.11
CA GLU A 229 -6.84 -11.89 8.51
C GLU A 229 -5.92 -11.13 7.56
N ALA A 230 -6.14 -11.16 6.24
CA ALA A 230 -5.39 -10.34 5.30
C ALA A 230 -5.63 -8.83 5.50
N GLU A 231 -6.87 -8.43 5.76
CA GLU A 231 -7.20 -7.06 6.13
C GLU A 231 -6.49 -6.66 7.42
N LYS A 232 -6.45 -7.56 8.40
CA LYS A 232 -5.73 -7.34 9.65
C LYS A 232 -4.23 -7.23 9.44
N ASP A 233 -3.65 -7.99 8.51
CA ASP A 233 -2.23 -7.88 8.17
C ASP A 233 -1.90 -6.51 7.57
N ILE A 234 -2.76 -5.98 6.69
CA ILE A 234 -2.64 -4.60 6.16
C ILE A 234 -2.77 -3.58 7.30
N ASP A 235 -3.76 -3.75 8.18
CA ASP A 235 -3.96 -2.87 9.35
C ASP A 235 -2.73 -2.86 10.27
N ILE A 236 -2.16 -4.03 10.57
CA ILE A 236 -0.93 -4.19 11.37
C ILE A 236 0.24 -3.49 10.67
N MET A 237 0.34 -3.61 9.35
CA MET A 237 1.43 -2.99 8.61
C MET A 237 1.31 -1.46 8.61
N ILE A 238 0.11 -0.90 8.42
CA ILE A 238 -0.12 0.55 8.49
C ILE A 238 0.19 1.07 9.90
N ASP A 239 -0.23 0.36 10.95
CA ASP A 239 0.08 0.71 12.34
C ASP A 239 1.60 0.70 12.59
N TRP A 240 2.30 -0.34 12.12
CA TRP A 240 3.75 -0.43 12.20
C TRP A 240 4.43 0.73 11.45
N CYS A 241 3.94 1.10 10.27
CA CYS A 241 4.46 2.24 9.51
C CYS A 241 4.31 3.56 10.26
N ALA A 242 3.16 3.79 10.90
CA ALA A 242 2.93 4.99 11.70
C ALA A 242 3.84 5.04 12.94
N GLU A 243 3.95 3.91 13.66
CA GLU A 243 4.89 3.77 14.78
C GLU A 243 6.34 3.98 14.33
N ALA A 244 6.73 3.46 13.17
CA ALA A 244 8.06 3.64 12.61
C ALA A 244 8.38 5.11 12.33
N ILE A 245 7.42 5.87 11.80
CA ILE A 245 7.57 7.32 11.57
C ILE A 245 7.75 8.07 12.89
N ASP A 246 7.01 7.72 13.93
CA ASP A 246 7.19 8.32 15.26
C ASP A 246 8.49 7.89 15.94
N GLU A 247 8.91 6.63 15.75
CA GLU A 247 10.18 6.11 16.25
C GLU A 247 11.39 6.78 15.62
N LEU A 248 11.29 7.29 14.40
CA LEU A 248 12.38 8.06 13.83
C LEU A 248 12.74 9.26 14.71
N LYS A 249 11.75 9.93 15.31
CA LYS A 249 11.96 11.09 16.19
C LYS A 249 12.68 10.71 17.47
N TYR A 250 12.27 9.61 18.11
CA TYR A 250 12.65 9.30 19.50
C TYR A 250 13.55 8.07 19.68
N ARG A 251 13.47 7.07 18.80
CA ARG A 251 14.06 5.72 18.99
C ARG A 251 14.60 5.12 17.68
N LYS A 252 15.41 5.88 16.95
CA LYS A 252 16.07 5.51 15.66
C LYS A 252 16.63 4.08 15.61
N THR A 253 17.30 3.64 16.69
CA THR A 253 17.90 2.30 16.75
C THR A 253 16.86 1.17 16.72
N LYS A 254 15.66 1.37 17.27
CA LYS A 254 14.58 0.37 17.27
C LYS A 254 14.07 0.15 15.84
N LEU A 255 13.76 1.22 15.11
CA LEU A 255 13.36 1.14 13.71
C LEU A 255 14.44 0.49 12.84
N LYS A 256 15.72 0.91 12.97
CA LYS A 256 16.83 0.31 12.21
C LYS A 256 16.92 -1.20 12.44
N LYS A 257 16.80 -1.66 13.69
CA LYS A 257 16.78 -3.10 14.03
C LYS A 257 15.54 -3.79 13.46
N SER A 258 14.37 -3.14 13.48
CA SER A 258 13.13 -3.69 12.91
C SER A 258 13.28 -3.92 11.40
N LEU A 259 13.74 -2.91 10.65
CA LEU A 259 13.97 -3.02 9.20
C LEU A 259 14.96 -4.12 8.85
N ILE A 260 16.09 -4.22 9.57
CA ILE A 260 17.06 -5.31 9.39
C ILE A 260 16.41 -6.66 9.65
N THR A 261 15.64 -6.77 10.75
CA THR A 261 14.98 -8.03 11.12
C THR A 261 13.97 -8.46 10.05
N GLN A 262 13.16 -7.54 9.53
CA GLN A 262 12.19 -7.84 8.47
C GLN A 262 12.91 -8.20 7.15
N SER A 263 13.97 -7.48 6.79
CA SER A 263 14.82 -7.76 5.62
C SER A 263 15.51 -9.14 5.68
N LEU A 264 15.82 -9.63 6.90
CA LEU A 264 16.38 -10.97 7.10
C LEU A 264 15.32 -12.07 7.10
N LYS A 265 14.10 -11.78 7.57
CA LYS A 265 13.00 -12.75 7.65
C LYS A 265 12.29 -12.96 6.31
N THR A 266 12.22 -11.93 5.48
CA THR A 266 11.51 -12.03 4.20
C THR A 266 12.32 -12.87 3.19
N PRO A 267 11.74 -13.93 2.60
CA PRO A 267 12.38 -14.66 1.50
C PRO A 267 12.31 -13.90 0.18
N CYS A 268 11.49 -12.85 0.12
CA CYS A 268 11.20 -12.08 -1.08
C CYS A 268 12.29 -11.02 -1.34
N LYS A 269 13.03 -11.15 -2.44
CA LYS A 269 14.14 -10.25 -2.84
C LYS A 269 13.66 -8.84 -3.11
N TYR A 270 12.50 -8.67 -3.74
CA TYR A 270 11.91 -7.37 -4.01
C TYR A 270 11.62 -6.62 -2.71
N VAL A 271 10.90 -7.28 -1.79
CA VAL A 271 10.56 -6.73 -0.47
C VAL A 271 11.83 -6.41 0.31
N LYS A 272 12.83 -7.29 0.27
CA LYS A 272 14.14 -7.06 0.88
C LYS A 272 14.83 -5.81 0.31
N GLY A 273 14.79 -5.64 -1.02
CA GLY A 273 15.31 -4.47 -1.72
C GLY A 273 14.65 -3.18 -1.26
N VAL A 274 13.31 -3.16 -1.19
CA VAL A 274 12.53 -2.02 -0.71
C VAL A 274 12.86 -1.68 0.75
N LEU A 275 12.88 -2.69 1.64
CA LEU A 275 13.23 -2.49 3.05
C LEU A 275 14.67 -1.96 3.24
N ASN A 276 15.62 -2.43 2.43
CA ASN A 276 16.99 -1.95 2.46
C ASN A 276 17.10 -0.51 1.94
N LYS A 277 16.38 -0.16 0.87
CA LYS A 277 16.32 1.22 0.38
C LYS A 277 15.74 2.16 1.43
N ILE A 278 14.62 1.79 2.06
CA ILE A 278 14.06 2.54 3.19
C ILE A 278 15.12 2.73 4.27
N LYS A 279 15.79 1.65 4.70
CA LYS A 279 16.88 1.73 5.69
C LYS A 279 17.98 2.70 5.25
N ASP A 280 18.41 2.63 4.00
CA ASP A 280 19.50 3.46 3.49
C ASP A 280 19.09 4.93 3.35
N SER A 281 17.85 5.21 2.99
CA SER A 281 17.29 6.58 2.94
C SER A 281 17.29 7.28 4.30
N PHE A 282 17.05 6.55 5.40
CA PHE A 282 16.95 7.14 6.75
C PHE A 282 18.22 7.00 7.60
N PHE A 283 19.05 5.99 7.35
CA PHE A 283 20.19 5.66 8.20
C PHE A 283 21.54 5.64 7.47
N GLY A 284 21.53 5.91 6.16
CA GLY A 284 22.71 5.78 5.30
C GLY A 284 23.10 4.33 5.04
N PHE A 285 23.93 4.14 4.02
CA PHE A 285 24.48 2.84 3.65
C PHE A 285 25.66 2.50 4.57
N SER A 286 25.60 1.37 5.27
CA SER A 286 26.67 0.90 6.16
C SER A 286 27.26 -0.45 5.74
N SER A 287 27.19 -0.84 4.47
CA SER A 287 27.71 -2.14 4.07
C SER A 287 29.23 -2.13 4.22
N THR A 288 29.70 -3.01 5.11
CA THR A 288 31.06 -3.51 5.11
C THR A 288 31.22 -4.75 4.24
N LYS A 289 30.26 -5.02 3.34
CA LYS A 289 30.19 -6.27 2.57
C LYS A 289 30.47 -6.11 1.08
N ASP A 290 30.58 -4.88 0.58
CA ASP A 290 31.11 -4.59 -0.76
C ASP A 290 32.58 -4.14 -0.73
N PHE A 291 33.33 -4.50 0.32
CA PHE A 291 34.78 -4.29 0.42
C PHE A 291 35.60 -5.32 -0.41
N ASP A 292 35.01 -5.87 -1.46
CA ASP A 292 35.75 -6.62 -2.46
C ASP A 292 36.11 -5.71 -3.64
N ASP A 293 37.34 -5.21 -3.53
CA ASP A 293 38.32 -5.23 -4.63
C ASP A 293 38.05 -4.30 -5.83
N LYS A 294 38.46 -3.03 -5.68
CA LYS A 294 39.11 -2.20 -6.72
C LYS A 294 39.56 -0.84 -6.17
N PHE A 295 40.84 -0.73 -5.81
CA PHE A 295 41.67 0.50 -5.82
C PHE A 295 41.15 1.79 -5.13
N GLY A 296 40.23 1.72 -4.18
CA GLY A 296 39.95 2.82 -3.24
C GLY A 296 40.72 2.61 -1.94
N THR A 297 41.37 3.63 -1.38
CA THR A 297 41.90 3.53 -0.02
C THR A 297 40.74 3.30 0.95
N LEU A 298 40.91 2.42 1.93
CA LEU A 298 39.92 2.14 2.99
C LEU A 298 39.35 3.44 3.59
N GLU A 299 40.20 4.47 3.70
CA GLU A 299 39.87 5.81 4.15
C GLU A 299 38.85 6.53 3.24
N SER A 300 38.99 6.43 1.91
CA SER A 300 38.02 7.00 0.96
C SER A 300 36.64 6.34 1.06
N SER A 301 36.59 5.03 1.26
CA SER A 301 35.33 4.28 1.42
C SER A 301 34.67 4.56 2.77
N ILE A 302 35.46 4.69 3.84
CA ILE A 302 34.98 5.11 5.16
C ILE A 302 34.41 6.54 5.08
N PHE A 303 35.12 7.46 4.43
CA PHE A 303 34.67 8.84 4.26
C PHE A 303 33.36 8.93 3.47
N GLN A 304 33.24 8.18 2.36
CA GLN A 304 31.99 8.09 1.60
C GLN A 304 30.82 7.51 2.41
N ALA A 305 31.08 6.52 3.26
CA ALA A 305 30.05 5.97 4.14
C ALA A 305 29.59 7.00 5.20
N TYR A 306 30.53 7.74 5.80
CA TYR A 306 30.21 8.82 6.73
C TYR A 306 29.40 9.94 6.07
N ASP A 307 29.82 10.39 4.88
CA ASP A 307 29.13 11.44 4.12
C ASP A 307 27.68 11.03 3.81
N ARG A 308 27.45 9.79 3.36
CA ARG A 308 26.09 9.28 3.11
C ARG A 308 25.23 9.20 4.37
N ILE A 309 25.82 8.83 5.52
CA ILE A 309 25.10 8.82 6.80
C ILE A 309 24.71 10.24 7.20
N GLN A 310 25.62 11.21 7.03
CA GLN A 310 25.34 12.61 7.34
C GLN A 310 24.25 13.18 6.43
N VAL A 311 24.32 12.96 5.11
CA VAL A 311 23.29 13.39 4.16
C VAL A 311 21.93 12.78 4.49
N ALA A 312 21.88 11.48 4.84
CA ALA A 312 20.63 10.83 5.26
C ALA A 312 20.07 11.45 6.54
N GLN A 313 20.92 11.78 7.52
CA GLN A 313 20.52 12.47 8.75
C GLN A 313 19.98 13.88 8.47
N GLU A 314 20.64 14.63 7.59
CA GLU A 314 20.22 15.99 7.23
C GLU A 314 18.87 15.99 6.51
N LEU A 315 18.69 15.14 5.48
CA LEU A 315 17.41 15.00 4.76
C LEU A 315 16.26 14.66 5.71
N TYR A 316 16.53 13.75 6.64
CA TYR A 316 15.61 13.34 7.68
C TYR A 316 15.24 14.49 8.64
N GLU A 317 16.24 15.19 9.20
CA GLU A 317 16.01 16.31 10.13
C GLU A 317 15.24 17.44 9.45
N ASP A 318 15.53 17.65 8.17
CA ASP A 318 14.83 18.63 7.35
C ASP A 318 13.35 18.27 7.18
N GLY A 319 13.00 16.99 7.07
CA GLY A 319 11.60 16.53 7.10
C GLY A 319 10.90 16.82 8.42
N PHE A 320 11.60 16.69 9.56
CA PHE A 320 11.04 17.07 10.86
C PHE A 320 10.85 18.59 10.99
N ARG A 321 11.80 19.38 10.48
CA ARG A 321 11.65 20.84 10.44
C ARG A 321 10.43 21.27 9.62
N GLU A 322 10.21 20.66 8.46
CA GLU A 322 9.00 20.90 7.64
C GLU A 322 7.72 20.54 8.40
N CYS A 323 7.69 19.38 9.06
CA CYS A 323 6.53 18.98 9.86
C CYS A 323 6.27 19.94 11.02
N ASP A 324 7.32 20.34 11.74
CA ASP A 324 7.22 21.30 12.85
C ASP A 324 6.73 22.66 12.34
N GLN A 325 7.19 23.12 11.16
CA GLN A 325 6.67 24.34 10.54
C GLN A 325 5.18 24.23 10.21
N ILE A 326 4.75 23.12 9.59
CA ILE A 326 3.33 22.87 9.31
C ILE A 326 2.51 22.90 10.60
N LEU A 327 2.95 22.20 11.65
CA LEU A 327 2.26 22.19 12.95
C LEU A 327 2.21 23.59 13.58
N GLN A 328 3.29 24.37 13.49
CA GLN A 328 3.32 25.76 13.95
C GLN A 328 2.30 26.61 13.18
N GLU A 329 2.22 26.46 11.86
CA GLU A 329 1.23 27.16 11.04
C GLU A 329 -0.20 26.70 11.29
N MET A 330 -0.42 25.45 11.66
CA MET A 330 -1.72 24.91 12.00
C MET A 330 -2.24 25.48 13.32
N PHE A 331 -1.42 25.47 14.36
CA PHE A 331 -1.85 25.86 15.71
C PHE A 331 -1.65 27.34 16.04
N PHE A 332 -0.65 28.01 15.46
CA PHE A 332 -0.30 29.38 15.83
C PHE A 332 -0.61 30.37 14.72
N SER A 333 -1.03 31.57 15.12
CA SER A 333 -1.24 32.70 14.23
C SER A 333 0.11 33.30 13.83
N LYS A 334 0.34 33.44 12.51
CA LYS A 334 1.54 34.05 11.94
C LYS A 334 1.79 35.48 12.44
N ARG A 335 0.74 36.21 12.83
CA ARG A 335 0.83 37.64 13.20
C ARG A 335 1.33 37.88 14.62
N ASN A 336 0.93 37.04 15.57
CA ASN A 336 1.14 37.29 17.01
C ASN A 336 1.76 36.11 17.76
N LYS A 337 2.07 34.99 17.06
CA LYS A 337 2.60 33.75 17.64
C LYS A 337 1.75 33.20 18.80
N LYS A 338 0.47 33.58 18.86
CA LYS A 338 -0.52 33.03 19.78
C LYS A 338 -1.22 31.86 19.13
N ILE A 339 -1.78 30.95 19.93
CA ILE A 339 -2.62 29.88 19.42
C ILE A 339 -3.80 30.51 18.68
N LYS A 340 -4.14 29.97 17.52
CA LYS A 340 -5.26 30.44 16.70
C LYS A 340 -6.53 30.39 17.53
N LYS A 341 -7.30 31.47 17.43
CA LYS A 341 -8.63 31.53 18.01
C LYS A 341 -9.53 30.55 17.27
N ILE A 342 -10.39 29.83 17.98
CA ILE A 342 -11.42 29.02 17.34
C ILE A 342 -12.48 29.96 16.80
N ASP A 343 -12.70 29.96 15.48
CA ASP A 343 -13.71 30.78 14.83
C ASP A 343 -15.07 30.05 14.89
N PRO A 344 -16.12 30.66 15.48
CA PRO A 344 -17.47 30.10 15.42
C PRO A 344 -17.95 29.81 13.99
N LEU A 345 -17.50 30.58 13.00
CA LEU A 345 -17.82 30.34 11.60
C LEU A 345 -17.30 28.99 11.10
N ASP A 346 -16.14 28.55 11.58
CA ASP A 346 -15.59 27.23 11.22
C ASP A 346 -16.48 26.10 11.77
N LEU A 347 -16.99 26.27 13.00
CA LEU A 347 -17.91 25.30 13.62
C LEU A 347 -19.26 25.27 12.87
N ASP A 348 -19.78 26.43 12.47
CA ASP A 348 -20.98 26.52 11.65
C ASP A 348 -20.79 25.85 10.28
N CYS A 349 -19.63 26.07 9.64
CA CYS A 349 -19.30 25.40 8.38
C CYS A 349 -19.27 23.87 8.55
N ILE A 350 -18.64 23.36 9.61
CA ILE A 350 -18.63 21.92 9.90
C ILE A 350 -20.05 21.39 10.09
N ASN A 351 -20.90 22.09 10.84
CA ASN A 351 -22.31 21.72 11.01
C ASN A 351 -23.06 21.61 9.68
N ILE A 352 -22.83 22.55 8.76
CA ILE A 352 -23.42 22.53 7.42
C ILE A 352 -22.88 21.35 6.60
N GLU A 353 -21.58 21.06 6.67
CA GLU A 353 -20.98 19.94 5.95
C GLU A 353 -21.47 18.57 6.48
N ILE A 354 -21.78 18.44 7.78
CA ILE A 354 -22.41 17.23 8.33
C ILE A 354 -23.74 16.92 7.62
N ASP A 355 -24.54 17.94 7.32
CA ASP A 355 -25.82 17.76 6.64
C ASP A 355 -25.69 17.42 5.15
N LYS A 356 -24.51 17.68 4.57
CA LYS A 356 -24.19 17.37 3.17
C LYS A 356 -23.53 16.01 2.99
N ILE A 357 -23.32 15.22 4.04
CA ILE A 357 -22.70 13.90 3.93
C ILE A 357 -23.59 12.98 3.08
N VAL A 358 -23.10 12.60 1.88
CA VAL A 358 -23.76 11.65 0.99
C VAL A 358 -22.94 10.36 0.86
N THR A 359 -21.62 10.47 0.83
CA THR A 359 -20.69 9.37 0.57
C THR A 359 -19.79 9.05 1.77
N ASP A 360 -19.10 7.90 1.74
CA ASP A 360 -18.10 7.54 2.76
C ASP A 360 -16.92 8.54 2.76
N ASP A 361 -16.55 9.05 1.59
CA ASP A 361 -15.48 10.04 1.45
C ASP A 361 -15.89 11.40 2.07
N ASP A 362 -17.13 11.86 1.87
CA ASP A 362 -17.65 13.07 2.54
C ASP A 362 -17.62 12.91 4.06
N LYS A 363 -18.03 11.73 4.54
CA LYS A 363 -18.05 11.43 5.98
C LYS A 363 -16.65 11.46 6.59
N ILE A 364 -15.67 10.88 5.89
CA ILE A 364 -14.27 10.90 6.28
C ILE A 364 -13.77 12.34 6.31
N TYR A 365 -14.05 13.15 5.29
CA TYR A 365 -13.67 14.55 5.23
C TYR A 365 -14.23 15.38 6.39
N VAL A 366 -15.53 15.24 6.68
CA VAL A 366 -16.17 15.97 7.78
C VAL A 366 -15.61 15.54 9.15
N LEU A 367 -15.39 14.25 9.35
CA LEU A 367 -14.75 13.76 10.58
C LEU A 367 -13.34 14.34 10.74
N ASP A 368 -12.59 14.47 9.65
CA ASP A 368 -11.26 15.05 9.64
C ASP A 368 -11.26 16.52 10.11
N LEU A 369 -12.20 17.33 9.60
CA LEU A 369 -12.40 18.71 10.04
C LEU A 369 -12.73 18.80 11.54
N ILE A 370 -13.59 17.91 12.03
CA ILE A 370 -13.97 17.86 13.45
C ILE A 370 -12.75 17.51 14.32
N TYR A 371 -11.94 16.53 13.91
CA TYR A 371 -10.72 16.16 14.64
C TYR A 371 -9.71 17.30 14.65
N TYR A 372 -9.49 17.97 13.52
CA TYR A 372 -8.62 19.14 13.43
C TYR A 372 -8.99 20.21 14.46
N GLN A 373 -10.27 20.60 14.51
CA GLN A 373 -10.75 21.60 15.47
C GLN A 373 -10.67 21.09 16.92
N THR A 374 -10.92 19.80 17.14
CA THR A 374 -10.80 19.18 18.48
C THR A 374 -9.37 19.25 18.99
N GLU A 375 -8.38 18.98 18.15
CA GLU A 375 -6.97 19.05 18.53
C GLU A 375 -6.50 20.49 18.78
N LEU A 376 -7.00 21.47 18.03
CA LEU A 376 -6.75 22.90 18.31
C LEU A 376 -7.32 23.32 19.67
N VAL A 377 -8.53 22.89 20.00
CA VAL A 377 -9.16 23.11 21.31
C VAL A 377 -8.34 22.46 22.42
N ASP A 378 -7.94 21.21 22.26
CA ASP A 378 -7.17 20.47 23.25
C ASP A 378 -5.79 21.11 23.47
N LYS A 379 -5.13 21.54 22.39
CA LYS A 379 -3.86 22.28 22.48
C LYS A 379 -4.01 23.61 23.21
N SER A 380 -5.12 24.33 22.96
CA SER A 380 -5.44 25.58 23.65
C SER A 380 -5.67 25.35 25.15
N ILE A 381 -6.44 24.31 25.52
CA ILE A 381 -6.70 23.95 26.91
C ILE A 381 -5.40 23.55 27.63
N ASP A 382 -4.57 22.71 27.00
CA ASP A 382 -3.28 22.28 27.55
C ASP A 382 -2.35 23.48 27.78
N THR A 383 -2.24 24.38 26.79
CA THR A 383 -1.41 25.59 26.90
C THR A 383 -1.93 26.55 27.97
N TYR A 384 -3.25 26.67 28.14
CA TYR A 384 -3.85 27.48 29.22
C TYR A 384 -3.59 26.88 30.62
N THR A 385 -3.63 25.56 30.72
CA THR A 385 -3.58 24.85 32.02
C THR A 385 -2.14 24.61 32.48
N ASN A 386 -1.29 24.15 31.57
CA ASN A 386 0.07 23.67 31.84
C ASN A 386 1.17 24.58 31.25
N GLY A 387 0.81 25.53 30.38
CA GLY A 387 1.76 26.41 29.68
C GLY A 387 1.54 27.91 29.94
N ASP A 388 1.92 28.74 28.97
CA ASP A 388 1.71 30.19 29.03
C ASP A 388 0.30 30.57 28.58
N ARG A 389 -0.54 30.94 29.55
CA ARG A 389 -1.91 31.42 29.35
C ARG A 389 -2.01 32.59 28.38
N ASN A 390 -0.98 33.44 28.29
CA ASN A 390 -1.01 34.62 27.42
C ASN A 390 -1.00 34.27 25.93
N LEU A 391 -0.62 33.04 25.59
CA LEU A 391 -0.63 32.50 24.23
C LEU A 391 -2.02 32.06 23.79
N VAL A 392 -2.99 31.92 24.70
CA VAL A 392 -4.35 31.48 24.41
C VAL A 392 -5.27 32.70 24.31
N GLN A 393 -6.09 32.74 23.26
CA GLN A 393 -6.96 33.89 22.98
C GLN A 393 -8.40 33.68 23.50
N ASP A 394 -8.88 32.44 23.54
CA ASP A 394 -10.21 32.08 24.02
C ASP A 394 -10.24 31.82 25.52
N SER A 395 -11.40 32.03 26.16
CA SER A 395 -11.55 31.70 27.57
C SER A 395 -11.64 30.19 27.78
N ILE A 396 -11.23 29.70 28.96
CA ILE A 396 -11.32 28.27 29.28
C ILE A 396 -12.77 27.75 29.27
N ALA A 397 -13.74 28.62 29.55
CA ALA A 397 -15.16 28.28 29.49
C ALA A 397 -15.60 28.06 28.04
N ASP A 398 -15.20 28.96 27.14
CA ASP A 398 -15.48 28.84 25.70
C ASP A 398 -14.83 27.59 25.11
N LEU A 399 -13.55 27.34 25.43
CA LEU A 399 -12.83 26.14 24.98
C LEU A 399 -13.53 24.84 25.41
N LYS A 400 -14.04 24.77 26.64
CA LYS A 400 -14.82 23.62 27.11
C LYS A 400 -16.16 23.48 26.38
N SER A 401 -16.80 24.61 26.06
CA SER A 401 -18.04 24.63 25.27
C SER A 401 -17.79 24.10 23.85
N TYR A 402 -16.78 24.62 23.16
CA TYR A 402 -16.40 24.17 21.82
C TYR A 402 -16.05 22.68 21.78
N LYS A 403 -15.32 22.19 22.79
CA LYS A 403 -15.01 20.75 22.90
C LYS A 403 -16.26 19.88 22.96
N GLU A 404 -17.25 20.28 23.75
CA GLU A 404 -18.51 19.53 23.88
C GLU A 404 -19.36 19.63 22.59
N GLU A 405 -19.35 20.78 21.93
CA GLU A 405 -20.01 20.96 20.64
C GLU A 405 -19.42 20.05 19.55
N LEU A 406 -18.09 20.07 19.39
CA LEU A 406 -17.36 19.20 18.46
C LEU A 406 -17.59 17.72 18.77
N ARG A 407 -17.70 17.35 20.06
CA ARG A 407 -18.04 15.98 20.47
C ARG A 407 -19.43 15.57 19.98
N LYS A 408 -20.42 16.47 20.07
CA LYS A 408 -21.78 16.24 19.54
C LYS A 408 -21.78 16.14 18.03
N MET A 409 -21.08 17.05 17.34
CA MET A 409 -20.89 17.02 15.89
C MET A 409 -20.28 15.70 15.43
N ARG A 410 -19.25 15.20 16.12
CA ARG A 410 -18.61 13.91 15.82
C ARG A 410 -19.59 12.74 15.90
N VAL A 411 -20.39 12.68 16.97
CA VAL A 411 -21.39 11.62 17.15
C VAL A 411 -22.44 11.68 16.03
N ARG A 412 -22.90 12.88 15.69
CA ARG A 412 -23.87 13.10 14.59
C ARG A 412 -23.28 12.68 13.25
N ALA A 413 -22.09 13.16 12.90
CA ALA A 413 -21.38 12.80 11.67
C ALA A 413 -21.16 11.29 11.55
N ALA A 414 -20.64 10.64 12.61
CA ALA A 414 -20.44 9.19 12.65
C ALA A 414 -21.77 8.42 12.50
N GLY A 415 -22.86 8.95 13.05
CA GLY A 415 -24.20 8.36 12.99
C GLY A 415 -24.91 8.47 11.64
N VAL A 416 -24.42 9.30 10.70
CA VAL A 416 -25.03 9.44 9.37
C VAL A 416 -25.00 8.09 8.62
N LYS A 417 -26.17 7.57 8.27
CA LYS A 417 -26.29 6.34 7.48
C LYS A 417 -26.13 6.65 6.00
N ILE A 418 -25.02 6.21 5.43
CA ILE A 418 -24.76 6.33 4.00
C ILE A 418 -25.56 5.25 3.27
N LYS A 419 -26.41 5.67 2.33
CA LYS A 419 -27.13 4.75 1.45
C LYS A 419 -26.12 4.14 0.48
N ARG A 420 -25.56 2.98 0.84
CA ARG A 420 -24.79 2.17 -0.10
C ARG A 420 -25.73 1.77 -1.22
N ARG A 421 -25.49 2.25 -2.45
CA ARG A 421 -26.14 1.66 -3.62
C ARG A 421 -25.76 0.19 -3.64
N ASN A 422 -26.74 -0.70 -3.77
CA ASN A 422 -26.46 -2.10 -3.97
C ASN A 422 -25.61 -2.20 -5.26
N PRO A 423 -24.47 -2.91 -5.30
CA PRO A 423 -23.71 -3.09 -6.54
C PRO A 423 -24.57 -3.71 -7.67
N LEU A 424 -25.68 -4.37 -7.30
CA LEU A 424 -26.69 -4.93 -8.19
C LEU A 424 -27.73 -3.91 -8.69
N ASP A 425 -27.80 -2.69 -8.14
CA ASP A 425 -28.71 -1.61 -8.58
C ASP A 425 -28.14 -0.81 -9.78
N ILE A 426 -27.04 -1.26 -10.38
CA ILE A 426 -26.74 -0.91 -11.77
C ILE A 426 -27.78 -1.66 -12.61
N SER A 427 -28.98 -1.08 -12.71
CA SER A 427 -29.96 -1.53 -13.68
C SER A 427 -29.31 -1.41 -15.06
N ILE A 428 -28.89 -2.53 -15.63
CA ILE A 428 -28.64 -2.62 -17.06
C ILE A 428 -29.97 -2.25 -17.70
N LYS A 429 -30.09 -1.03 -18.22
CA LYS A 429 -31.18 -0.70 -19.14
C LYS A 429 -30.90 -1.46 -20.42
N VAL A 430 -31.54 -2.61 -20.56
CA VAL A 430 -31.68 -3.27 -21.85
C VAL A 430 -32.83 -2.54 -22.55
N ASP A 431 -32.49 -1.54 -23.35
CA ASP A 431 -33.46 -0.93 -24.25
C ASP A 431 -33.66 -1.90 -25.42
N TYR A 432 -34.83 -2.56 -25.45
CA TYR A 432 -35.22 -3.38 -26.59
C TYR A 432 -35.76 -2.47 -27.71
N PRO A 433 -35.41 -2.72 -28.98
CA PRO A 433 -36.02 -2.02 -30.10
C PRO A 433 -37.54 -2.21 -30.12
N GLU A 434 -38.28 -1.19 -30.60
CA GLU A 434 -39.73 -1.32 -30.83
C GLU A 434 -40.01 -2.55 -31.72
N GLY A 435 -40.82 -3.48 -31.20
CA GLY A 435 -41.22 -4.72 -31.90
C GLY A 435 -40.51 -6.00 -31.48
N PHE A 436 -39.68 -5.99 -30.43
CA PHE A 436 -39.05 -7.22 -29.92
C PHE A 436 -40.03 -8.03 -29.04
N GLU A 437 -40.51 -9.16 -29.55
CA GLU A 437 -41.26 -10.18 -28.78
C GLU A 437 -40.34 -11.33 -28.37
N GLY A 438 -39.45 -11.12 -27.38
CA GLY A 438 -38.77 -12.22 -26.67
C GLY A 438 -37.26 -12.10 -26.54
#